data_AF-A0A3M5KDH2-F1
#
_entry.id   AF-A0A3M5KDH2-F1
#
_cell.length_a   1.000
_cell.length_b   1.000
_cell.length_c   1.000
_cell.angle_alpha   90.00
_cell.angle_beta   90.00
_cell.angle_gamma   90.00
#
_symmetry.space_group_name_H-M   'P 1'
#
loop_
_entity.id
_entity.type
_entity.pdbx_description
1 polymer ?
#
loop_
_entity_poly.entity_id
_entity_poly.type
_entity_poly.pdbx_seq_one_letter_code
_entity_poly.pdbx_strand_id
1 'polypeptide(L)'
;MSFTEEEVQALMIGAQWVSRQTDDKFAFAVKNALAKISAVLPVEMRPTLEDETFYISKPLSVATTIDLSEIRRALRDQCKLSITLSIEHAPKDPQVIWPIMLGFIESRRHLAAWCEGDSRYRVIDMDDIAQAQVLTERYTRNRRQLIKEWRALEILPCNVRGETC
;
A
#
# COMPACT_ATOMS: atom_id res chain seq x y z
N MET A 1 -22.54 23.58 6.04
CA MET A 1 -21.38 23.48 5.14
C MET A 1 -21.66 22.35 4.17
N SER A 2 -21.58 22.60 2.88
CA SER A 2 -21.79 21.62 1.81
C SER A 2 -20.51 21.51 0.98
N PHE A 3 -20.31 20.39 0.30
CA PHE A 3 -19.18 20.22 -0.61
C PHE A 3 -19.28 21.17 -1.81
N THR A 4 -18.14 21.59 -2.36
CA THR A 4 -18.05 22.20 -3.69
C THR A 4 -17.91 21.12 -4.77
N GLU A 5 -18.07 21.52 -6.04
CA GLU A 5 -17.90 20.60 -7.16
C GLU A 5 -16.46 20.07 -7.24
N GLU A 6 -15.47 20.94 -7.02
CA GLU A 6 -14.05 20.57 -7.00
C GLU A 6 -13.73 19.61 -5.85
N GLU A 7 -14.34 19.80 -4.67
CA GLU A 7 -14.17 18.89 -3.54
C GLU A 7 -14.74 17.49 -3.85
N VAL A 8 -15.91 17.43 -4.50
CA VAL A 8 -16.51 16.16 -4.94
C VAL A 8 -15.64 15.49 -6.00
N GLN A 9 -15.16 16.23 -6.99
CA GLN A 9 -14.31 15.72 -8.05
C GLN A 9 -12.96 15.20 -7.51
N ALA A 10 -12.33 15.93 -6.58
CA ALA A 10 -11.10 15.49 -5.91
C ALA A 10 -11.29 14.18 -5.12
N LEU A 11 -12.40 14.06 -4.39
CA LEU A 11 -12.75 12.83 -3.68
C LEU A 11 -13.00 11.66 -4.64
N MET A 12 -13.65 11.91 -5.77
CA MET A 12 -13.89 10.91 -6.82
C MET A 12 -12.61 10.39 -7.44
N ILE A 13 -11.70 11.27 -7.83
CA ILE A 13 -10.40 10.90 -8.40
C ILE A 13 -9.61 10.04 -7.38
N GLY A 14 -9.56 10.48 -6.13
CA GLY A 14 -8.89 9.72 -5.06
C GLY A 14 -9.54 8.35 -4.82
N ALA A 15 -10.86 8.29 -4.82
CA ALA A 15 -11.64 7.06 -4.69
C ALA A 15 -11.34 6.07 -5.84
N GLN A 16 -11.37 6.54 -7.09
CA GLN A 16 -11.03 5.72 -8.25
C GLN A 16 -9.57 5.24 -8.19
N TRP A 17 -8.64 6.09 -7.73
CA TRP A 17 -7.24 5.71 -7.55
C TRP A 17 -7.09 4.58 -6.56
N VAL A 18 -7.70 4.71 -5.38
CA VAL A 18 -7.69 3.66 -4.35
C VAL A 18 -8.30 2.37 -4.89
N SER A 19 -9.44 2.45 -5.58
CA SER A 19 -10.12 1.27 -6.14
C SER A 19 -9.30 0.50 -7.17
N ARG A 20 -8.43 1.19 -7.91
CA ARG A 20 -7.60 0.56 -8.96
C ARG A 20 -6.23 0.12 -8.47
N GLN A 21 -5.66 0.81 -7.49
CA GLN A 21 -4.28 0.57 -7.04
C GLN A 21 -4.18 -0.36 -5.84
N THR A 22 -5.26 -0.55 -5.08
CA THR A 22 -5.25 -1.36 -3.85
C THR A 22 -5.83 -2.77 -4.06
N ASP A 23 -6.65 -3.26 -3.13
CA ASP A 23 -7.30 -4.57 -3.17
C ASP A 23 -8.82 -4.46 -3.27
N ASP A 24 -9.46 -5.58 -3.63
CA ASP A 24 -10.90 -5.66 -3.83
C ASP A 24 -11.73 -5.21 -2.62
N LYS A 25 -11.23 -5.42 -1.39
CA LYS A 25 -11.95 -4.97 -0.18
C LYS A 25 -11.95 -3.45 -0.08
N PHE A 26 -10.85 -2.81 -0.45
CA PHE A 26 -10.76 -1.34 -0.51
C PHE A 26 -11.56 -0.79 -1.70
N ALA A 27 -11.51 -1.42 -2.87
CA ALA A 27 -12.35 -1.05 -4.00
C ALA A 27 -13.85 -1.10 -3.65
N PHE A 28 -14.28 -2.16 -2.93
CA PHE A 28 -15.64 -2.27 -2.43
C PHE A 28 -15.98 -1.21 -1.38
N ALA A 29 -15.08 -0.95 -0.43
CA ALA A 29 -15.26 0.09 0.58
C ALA A 29 -15.40 1.48 -0.04
N VAL A 30 -14.63 1.77 -1.08
CA VAL A 30 -14.75 3.01 -1.86
C VAL A 30 -16.11 3.11 -2.53
N LYS A 31 -16.56 2.07 -3.24
CA LYS A 31 -17.89 2.07 -3.87
C LYS A 31 -19.00 2.39 -2.88
N ASN A 32 -18.93 1.80 -1.68
CA ASN A 32 -19.90 2.08 -0.61
C ASN A 32 -19.78 3.51 -0.06
N ALA A 33 -18.57 4.05 0.06
CA ALA A 33 -18.36 5.43 0.50
C ALA A 33 -18.94 6.42 -0.51
N LEU A 34 -18.69 6.22 -1.81
CA LEU A 34 -19.24 7.05 -2.89
C LEU A 34 -20.76 7.01 -2.92
N ALA A 35 -21.38 5.84 -2.73
CA ALA A 35 -22.83 5.72 -2.64
C ALA A 35 -23.41 6.54 -1.47
N LYS A 36 -22.73 6.54 -0.31
CA LYS A 36 -23.13 7.35 0.85
C LYS A 36 -22.95 8.85 0.63
N ILE A 37 -21.88 9.26 -0.08
CA ILE A 37 -21.65 10.65 -0.46
C ILE A 37 -22.73 11.12 -1.42
N SER A 38 -23.04 10.34 -2.46
CA SER A 38 -24.11 10.64 -3.44
C SER A 38 -25.47 10.86 -2.78
N ALA A 39 -25.77 10.11 -1.73
CA ALA A 39 -27.04 10.22 -0.99
C ALA A 39 -27.21 11.55 -0.24
N VAL A 40 -26.12 12.23 0.12
CA VAL A 40 -26.15 13.51 0.86
C VAL A 40 -25.84 14.73 -0.02
N LEU A 41 -25.45 14.52 -1.28
CA LEU A 41 -25.20 15.60 -2.22
C LEU A 41 -26.50 16.17 -2.81
N PRO A 42 -26.55 17.49 -3.09
CA PRO A 42 -27.58 18.08 -3.92
C PRO A 42 -27.72 17.35 -5.26
N VAL A 43 -28.96 17.26 -5.79
CA VAL A 43 -29.25 16.53 -7.04
C VAL A 43 -28.39 17.05 -8.21
N GLU A 44 -28.17 18.36 -8.26
CA GLU A 44 -27.36 19.06 -9.28
C GLU A 44 -25.90 18.58 -9.34
N MET A 45 -25.34 18.09 -8.21
CA MET A 45 -23.93 17.70 -8.09
C MET A 45 -23.69 16.20 -8.28
N ARG A 46 -24.75 15.40 -8.42
CA ARG A 46 -24.64 13.95 -8.64
C ARG A 46 -23.96 13.60 -9.98
N PRO A 47 -24.19 14.33 -11.08
CA PRO A 47 -23.50 14.06 -12.34
C PRO A 47 -21.97 14.14 -12.22
N THR A 48 -21.44 15.01 -11.36
CA THR A 48 -19.99 15.12 -11.10
C THR A 48 -19.38 13.83 -10.53
N LEU A 49 -20.19 12.97 -9.88
CA LEU A 49 -19.74 11.64 -9.43
C LEU A 49 -19.65 10.60 -10.56
N GLU A 50 -20.38 10.82 -11.65
CA GLU A 50 -20.43 9.95 -12.82
C GLU A 50 -19.55 10.46 -13.97
N ASP A 51 -18.95 11.63 -13.79
CA ASP A 51 -18.09 12.27 -14.76
C ASP A 51 -16.80 11.45 -15.01
N GLU A 52 -16.62 10.98 -16.24
CA GLU A 52 -15.46 10.24 -16.72
C GLU A 52 -14.31 11.15 -17.22
N THR A 53 -14.26 12.42 -16.79
CA THR A 53 -13.19 13.36 -17.18
C THR A 53 -11.77 12.87 -16.81
N PHE A 54 -11.63 11.95 -15.86
CA PHE A 54 -10.34 11.40 -15.44
C PHE A 54 -10.24 9.89 -15.68
N TYR A 55 -9.18 9.48 -16.37
CA TYR A 55 -8.82 8.08 -16.50
C TYR A 55 -7.69 7.71 -15.54
N ILE A 56 -7.91 6.69 -14.72
CA ILE A 56 -6.90 6.12 -13.84
C ILE A 56 -6.56 4.71 -14.31
N SER A 57 -5.29 4.47 -14.61
CA SER A 57 -4.82 3.15 -15.03
C SER A 57 -4.82 2.16 -13.86
N LYS A 58 -4.94 0.87 -14.18
CA LYS A 58 -4.57 -0.20 -13.26
C LYS A 58 -3.05 -0.35 -13.27
N PRO A 59 -2.43 -0.76 -12.15
CA PRO A 59 -1.02 -1.07 -12.14
C PRO A 59 -0.76 -2.25 -13.10
N LEU A 60 0.39 -2.23 -13.76
CA LEU A 60 0.85 -3.31 -14.66
C LEU A 60 1.25 -4.60 -13.89
N SER A 61 0.99 -4.67 -12.58
CA SER A 61 1.68 -5.59 -11.68
C SER A 61 1.44 -7.06 -12.01
N VAL A 62 2.51 -7.82 -11.84
CA VAL A 62 2.50 -9.29 -11.86
C VAL A 62 1.92 -9.75 -10.52
N ALA A 63 1.28 -10.93 -10.50
CA ALA A 63 0.65 -11.46 -9.30
C ALA A 63 1.68 -11.65 -8.17
N THR A 64 1.68 -10.77 -7.16
CA THR A 64 2.32 -11.03 -5.87
C THR A 64 1.64 -12.24 -5.22
N THR A 65 2.42 -13.13 -4.59
CA THR A 65 1.86 -14.36 -3.99
C THR A 65 1.03 -14.11 -2.73
N ILE A 66 1.18 -12.96 -2.08
CA ILE A 66 0.38 -12.55 -0.90
C ILE A 66 -0.66 -11.49 -1.27
N ASP A 67 -1.88 -11.69 -0.78
CA ASP A 67 -2.96 -10.71 -0.91
C ASP A 67 -2.62 -9.45 -0.10
N LEU A 68 -2.73 -8.28 -0.73
CA LEU A 68 -2.53 -6.98 -0.11
C LEU A 68 -3.44 -6.79 1.12
N SER A 69 -4.60 -7.44 1.16
CA SER A 69 -5.49 -7.43 2.32
C SER A 69 -4.87 -8.08 3.56
N GLU A 70 -4.02 -9.09 3.38
CA GLU A 70 -3.26 -9.73 4.46
C GLU A 70 -2.10 -8.86 4.93
N ILE A 71 -1.38 -8.20 4.01
CA ILE A 71 -0.37 -7.20 4.35
C ILE A 71 -0.97 -6.07 5.19
N ARG A 72 -2.13 -5.54 4.78
CA ARG A 72 -2.84 -4.50 5.55
C ARG A 72 -3.27 -5.00 6.92
N ARG A 73 -3.68 -6.27 7.04
CA ARG A 73 -3.98 -6.90 8.34
C ARG A 73 -2.73 -6.96 9.21
N ALA A 74 -1.61 -7.45 8.68
CA ALA A 74 -0.34 -7.50 9.41
C ALA A 74 0.14 -6.11 9.86
N LEU A 75 -0.01 -5.08 9.01
CA LEU A 75 0.30 -3.68 9.36
C LEU A 75 -0.55 -3.14 10.51
N ARG A 76 -1.85 -3.46 10.52
CA ARG A 76 -2.78 -3.03 11.58
C ARG A 76 -2.51 -3.77 12.88
N ASP A 77 -2.26 -5.07 12.80
CA ASP A 77 -2.12 -5.95 13.97
C ASP A 77 -0.67 -6.02 14.48
N GLN A 78 0.25 -5.31 13.81
CA GLN A 78 1.70 -5.27 14.08
C GLN A 78 2.34 -6.66 14.05
N CYS A 79 1.88 -7.53 13.17
CA CYS A 79 2.46 -8.86 12.96
C CYS A 79 3.71 -8.78 12.08
N LYS A 80 4.66 -9.66 12.34
CA LYS A 80 5.85 -9.85 11.49
C LYS A 80 5.47 -10.57 10.20
N LEU A 81 6.29 -10.43 9.18
CA LEU A 81 6.20 -11.22 7.94
C LEU A 81 7.49 -12.02 7.75
N SER A 82 7.36 -13.26 7.31
CA SER A 82 8.47 -14.02 6.73
C SER A 82 8.37 -13.89 5.21
N ILE A 83 9.42 -13.42 4.56
CA ILE A 83 9.44 -13.19 3.11
C ILE A 83 10.64 -13.86 2.44
N THR A 84 10.47 -14.27 1.19
CA THR A 84 11.56 -14.66 0.28
C THR A 84 11.50 -13.76 -0.93
N LEU A 85 12.64 -13.19 -1.30
CA LEU A 85 12.75 -12.28 -2.45
C LEU A 85 13.16 -13.05 -3.71
N SER A 86 12.68 -12.63 -4.88
CA SER A 86 13.01 -13.20 -6.19
C SER A 86 14.18 -12.49 -6.89
N ILE A 87 14.88 -11.58 -6.22
CA ILE A 87 15.99 -10.82 -6.80
C ILE A 87 17.32 -11.59 -6.69
N GLU A 88 18.16 -11.52 -7.73
CA GLU A 88 19.40 -12.32 -7.83
C GLU A 88 20.39 -12.08 -6.68
N HIS A 89 20.44 -10.85 -6.16
CA HIS A 89 21.36 -10.44 -5.10
C HIS A 89 20.80 -10.63 -3.69
N ALA A 90 19.55 -11.03 -3.52
CA ALA A 90 18.98 -11.28 -2.21
C ALA A 90 19.36 -12.67 -1.69
N PRO A 91 19.51 -12.81 -0.36
CA PRO A 91 19.52 -14.13 0.28
C PRO A 91 18.28 -14.94 -0.13
N LYS A 92 18.51 -16.20 -0.51
CA LYS A 92 17.43 -17.14 -0.87
C LYS A 92 16.65 -17.61 0.36
N ASP A 93 17.24 -17.49 1.54
CA ASP A 93 16.61 -17.89 2.79
C ASP A 93 15.49 -16.91 3.19
N PRO A 94 14.42 -17.40 3.84
CA PRO A 94 13.37 -16.53 4.35
C PRO A 94 13.90 -15.50 5.35
N GLN A 95 13.49 -14.25 5.18
CA GLN A 95 13.82 -13.14 6.06
C GLN A 95 12.61 -12.70 6.86
N VAL A 96 12.81 -12.45 8.15
CA VAL A 96 11.77 -11.89 9.01
C VAL A 96 11.84 -10.37 8.96
N ILE A 97 10.73 -9.75 8.55
CA ILE A 97 10.59 -8.30 8.46
C ILE A 97 9.41 -7.82 9.28
N TRP A 98 9.50 -6.57 9.75
CA TRP A 98 8.44 -5.87 10.45
C TRP A 98 7.82 -4.87 9.48
N PRO A 99 6.65 -5.16 8.90
CA PRO A 99 5.99 -4.23 8.01
C PRO A 99 5.54 -2.99 8.80
N ILE A 100 5.92 -1.80 8.33
CA ILE A 100 5.56 -0.54 8.98
C ILE A 100 4.65 0.34 8.13
N MET A 101 4.81 0.31 6.81
CA MET A 101 4.03 1.11 5.87
C MET A 101 3.94 0.43 4.50
N LEU A 102 2.75 0.48 3.91
CA LEU A 102 2.54 0.21 2.50
C LEU A 102 2.58 1.54 1.74
N GLY A 103 3.43 1.64 0.73
CA GLY A 103 3.61 2.81 -0.12
C GLY A 103 3.27 2.51 -1.58
N PHE A 104 3.01 3.57 -2.34
CA PHE A 104 2.76 3.51 -3.77
C PHE A 104 3.70 4.50 -4.46
N ILE A 105 4.59 4.00 -5.32
CA ILE A 105 5.62 4.78 -6.02
C ILE A 105 5.49 4.44 -7.50
N GLU A 106 5.26 5.44 -8.35
CA GLU A 106 5.15 5.26 -9.82
C GLU A 106 4.17 4.14 -10.24
N SER A 107 3.02 4.03 -9.56
CA SER A 107 2.02 2.96 -9.74
C SER A 107 2.46 1.56 -9.32
N ARG A 108 3.61 1.40 -8.65
CA ARG A 108 4.04 0.15 -8.02
C ARG A 108 3.82 0.18 -6.53
N ARG A 109 3.62 -1.00 -5.96
CA ARG A 109 3.34 -1.19 -4.54
C ARG A 109 4.63 -1.52 -3.83
N HIS A 110 4.93 -0.81 -2.77
CA HIS A 110 6.15 -0.99 -1.98
C HIS A 110 5.81 -1.22 -0.52
N LEU A 111 6.58 -2.08 0.13
CA LEU A 111 6.48 -2.34 1.55
C LEU A 111 7.73 -1.77 2.25
N ALA A 112 7.55 -0.73 3.05
CA ALA A 112 8.58 -0.28 3.97
C ALA A 112 8.56 -1.18 5.21
N ALA A 113 9.72 -1.71 5.57
CA ALA A 113 9.86 -2.64 6.68
C ALA A 113 11.22 -2.50 7.37
N TRP A 114 11.29 -2.97 8.62
CA TRP A 114 12.54 -3.18 9.35
C TRP A 114 12.89 -4.68 9.31
N CYS A 115 14.11 -5.03 8.89
CA CYS A 115 14.56 -6.41 8.78
C CYS A 115 15.26 -6.86 10.07
N GLU A 116 14.88 -8.03 10.61
CA GLU A 116 15.49 -8.55 11.84
C GLU A 116 16.93 -9.02 11.61
N GLY A 117 17.25 -9.51 10.41
CA GLY A 117 18.55 -10.12 10.12
C GLY A 117 19.73 -9.15 10.23
N ASP A 118 19.55 -7.91 9.76
CA ASP A 118 20.60 -6.88 9.73
C ASP A 118 20.21 -5.59 10.47
N SER A 119 19.02 -5.56 11.09
CA SER A 119 18.48 -4.40 11.80
C SER A 119 18.35 -3.13 10.94
N ARG A 120 18.18 -3.26 9.63
CA ARG A 120 18.03 -2.14 8.69
C ARG A 120 16.60 -1.94 8.22
N TYR A 121 16.31 -0.72 7.81
CA TYR A 121 15.09 -0.41 7.09
C TYR A 121 15.26 -0.67 5.60
N ARG A 122 14.23 -1.24 4.96
CA ARG A 122 14.20 -1.53 3.53
C ARG A 122 12.85 -1.10 2.95
N VAL A 123 12.86 -0.72 1.68
CA VAL A 123 11.66 -0.46 0.88
C VAL A 123 11.62 -1.50 -0.22
N ILE A 124 10.73 -2.47 -0.07
CA ILE A 124 10.69 -3.68 -0.89
C ILE A 124 9.59 -3.51 -1.94
N ASP A 125 9.90 -3.66 -3.23
CA ASP A 125 8.87 -3.75 -4.28
C ASP A 125 8.07 -5.04 -4.02
N MET A 126 6.74 -4.95 -3.99
CA MET A 126 5.89 -6.13 -3.78
C MET A 126 6.00 -7.13 -4.92
N ASP A 127 6.40 -6.70 -6.12
CA ASP A 127 6.64 -7.60 -7.24
C ASP A 127 7.95 -8.40 -7.08
N ASP A 128 8.87 -7.97 -6.20
CA ASP A 128 10.11 -8.68 -5.86
C ASP A 128 9.92 -9.76 -4.77
N ILE A 129 8.71 -9.91 -4.23
CA ILE A 129 8.39 -10.88 -3.18
C ILE A 129 7.91 -12.18 -3.81
N ALA A 130 8.79 -13.20 -3.80
CA ALA A 130 8.47 -14.54 -4.28
C ALA A 130 7.45 -15.24 -3.36
N GLN A 131 7.68 -15.17 -2.05
CA GLN A 131 6.80 -15.77 -1.03
C GLN A 131 6.70 -14.83 0.16
N ALA A 132 5.50 -14.74 0.74
CA ALA A 132 5.30 -14.03 2.00
C ALA A 132 4.29 -14.76 2.88
N GLN A 133 4.57 -14.79 4.18
CA GLN A 133 3.71 -15.38 5.20
C GLN A 133 3.58 -14.43 6.38
N VAL A 134 2.34 -14.17 6.81
CA VAL A 134 2.08 -13.45 8.06
C VAL A 134 2.38 -14.37 9.24
N LEU A 135 3.29 -13.94 10.11
CA LEU A 135 3.62 -14.67 11.33
C LEU A 135 2.61 -14.33 12.43
N THR A 136 2.43 -15.26 13.37
CA THR A 136 1.61 -15.03 14.57
C THR A 136 2.28 -14.07 15.54
N GLU A 137 3.60 -13.97 15.48
CA GLU A 137 4.42 -13.06 16.26
C GLU A 137 4.17 -11.60 15.91
N ARG A 138 4.01 -10.78 16.95
CA ARG A 138 3.98 -9.33 16.83
C ARG A 138 5.35 -8.74 17.14
N TYR A 139 5.69 -7.65 16.47
CA TYR A 139 6.87 -6.89 16.85
C TYR A 139 6.57 -5.97 18.04
N THR A 140 7.53 -5.85 18.95
CA THR A 140 7.37 -5.16 20.24
C THR A 140 7.50 -3.65 20.14
N ARG A 141 8.20 -3.14 19.12
CA ARG A 141 8.41 -1.70 18.93
C ARG A 141 7.14 -1.03 18.40
N ASN A 142 6.94 0.23 18.79
CA ASN A 142 5.80 1.00 18.34
C ASN A 142 5.92 1.33 16.84
N ARG A 143 4.94 0.93 16.03
CA ARG A 143 4.94 1.18 14.58
C ARG A 143 5.08 2.67 14.21
N ARG A 144 4.46 3.58 14.97
CA ARG A 144 4.57 5.03 14.70
C ARG A 144 5.99 5.53 14.93
N GLN A 145 6.69 5.00 15.93
CA GLN A 145 8.09 5.33 16.17
C GLN A 145 8.97 4.79 15.03
N LEU A 146 8.76 3.54 14.61
CA LEU A 146 9.48 2.98 13.46
C LEU A 146 9.27 3.80 12.19
N ILE A 147 8.05 4.30 11.95
CA ILE A 147 7.76 5.19 10.81
C ILE A 147 8.50 6.53 10.93
N LYS A 148 8.59 7.11 12.13
CA LYS A 148 9.35 8.36 12.35
C LYS A 148 10.84 8.16 12.06
N GLU A 149 11.42 7.08 12.56
CA GLU A 149 12.81 6.72 12.31
C GLU A 149 13.05 6.48 10.82
N TRP A 150 12.17 5.70 10.17
CA TRP A 150 12.24 5.46 8.73
C TRP A 150 12.17 6.75 7.91
N ARG A 151 11.25 7.67 8.22
CA ARG A 151 11.13 8.97 7.51
C ARG A 151 12.32 9.90 7.69
N ALA A 152 13.07 9.75 8.79
CA ALA A 152 14.28 10.53 9.02
C ALA A 152 15.45 10.06 8.16
N LEU A 153 15.32 8.89 7.51
CA LEU A 153 16.30 8.31 6.61
C LEU A 153 15.83 8.55 5.16
N GLU A 154 16.70 9.07 4.30
CA GLU A 154 16.45 9.20 2.86
C GLU A 154 16.56 7.84 2.16
N ILE A 155 15.69 6.89 2.52
CA ILE A 155 15.74 5.52 2.01
C ILE A 155 15.02 5.46 0.66
N LEU A 156 15.78 5.05 -0.37
CA LEU A 156 15.26 4.77 -1.70
C LEU A 156 14.70 3.33 -1.79
N PRO A 157 13.77 3.05 -2.72
CA PRO A 157 13.34 1.68 -3.05
C PRO A 157 14.54 0.79 -3.36
N CYS A 158 14.54 -0.44 -2.83
CA CYS A 158 15.53 -1.43 -3.20
C CYS A 158 15.44 -1.66 -4.71
N ASN A 159 16.50 -1.34 -5.44
CA ASN A 159 16.56 -1.54 -6.87
C ASN A 159 17.10 -2.94 -7.20
N VAL A 160 16.75 -3.46 -8.38
CA VAL A 160 17.26 -4.75 -8.91
C VAL A 160 18.80 -4.77 -9.00
N ARG A 161 19.44 -3.59 -8.99
CA ARG A 161 20.89 -3.40 -9.06
C ARG A 161 21.61 -3.46 -7.70
N GLY A 162 20.88 -3.56 -6.58
CA GLY A 162 21.47 -3.76 -5.25
C GLY A 162 22.31 -2.59 -4.70
N GLU A 163 22.19 -1.37 -5.26
CA GLU A 163 23.01 -0.23 -4.79
C GLU A 163 22.48 0.39 -3.50
N THR A 164 21.24 0.09 -3.11
CA THR A 164 20.60 0.60 -1.89
C THR A 164 19.67 -0.46 -1.31
N CYS A 165 20.28 -1.46 -0.69
CA CYS A 165 19.66 -2.49 0.14
C CYS A 165 20.81 -3.01 1.05
#